data_AF-A0A6B2DCN5-F1
#
_entry.id   AF-A0A6B2DCN5-F1
#
_cell.length_a   1.000
_cell.length_b   1.000
_cell.length_c   1.000
_cell.angle_alpha   90.00
_cell.angle_beta   90.00
_cell.angle_gamma   90.00
#
_symmetry.space_group_name_H-M   'P 1'
#
loop_
_entity.id
_entity.type
_entity.pdbx_description
1 polymer ?
#
loop_
_entity_poly.entity_id
_entity_poly.type
_entity_poly.pdbx_seq_one_letter_code
_entity_poly.pdbx_strand_id
1 'polypeptide(L)'
;MTVYDDPVRQIARVAARRLENGRWPGLKVATEAALDDRHGTTPHRPADQYVDGVSLAALIVAAADLAWAVYAELRTKSSNTTQVIINHLRVELPHPRVLEPGDRDQVIEVVAEEVVRSQDQVDD
;
A
#
# COMPACT_ATOMS: atom_id res chain seq x y z
N MET A 1 24.82 0.11 -9.75
CA MET A 1 23.84 0.68 -8.79
C MET A 1 22.63 -0.23 -8.88
N THR A 2 22.65 -1.33 -8.14
CA THR A 2 21.60 -2.35 -8.16
C THR A 2 20.36 -1.68 -7.61
N VAL A 3 19.32 -1.55 -8.44
CA VAL A 3 17.97 -1.22 -8.01
C VAL A 3 17.58 -2.37 -7.08
N TYR A 4 17.81 -2.21 -5.78
CA TYR A 4 17.17 -3.05 -4.79
C TYR A 4 15.69 -2.78 -5.01
N ASP A 5 14.96 -3.77 -5.53
CA ASP A 5 13.54 -3.65 -5.80
C ASP A 5 12.92 -3.16 -4.49
N ASP A 6 12.34 -1.96 -4.50
CA ASP A 6 11.80 -1.36 -3.28
C ASP A 6 10.59 -2.22 -2.91
N PRO A 7 10.63 -3.00 -1.82
CA PRO A 7 9.55 -3.91 -1.46
C PRO A 7 8.23 -3.15 -1.33
N VAL A 8 8.28 -1.90 -0.89
CA VAL A 8 7.10 -1.02 -0.81
C VAL A 8 6.51 -0.76 -2.20
N ARG A 9 7.34 -0.50 -3.23
CA ARG A 9 6.86 -0.34 -4.61
C ARG A 9 6.21 -1.62 -5.13
N GLN A 10 6.83 -2.78 -4.89
CA GLN A 10 6.27 -4.05 -5.34
C GLN A 10 4.94 -4.35 -4.64
N ILE A 11 4.86 -4.19 -3.32
CA ILE A 11 3.65 -4.40 -2.51
C ILE A 11 2.54 -3.46 -2.99
N ALA A 12 2.82 -2.15 -3.10
CA ALA A 12 1.85 -1.15 -3.55
C ALA A 12 1.33 -1.46 -4.95
N ARG A 13 2.21 -1.88 -5.86
CA ARG A 13 1.84 -2.31 -7.22
C ARG A 13 0.91 -3.50 -7.22
N VAL A 14 1.23 -4.57 -6.49
CA VAL A 14 0.40 -5.78 -6.45
C VAL A 14 -0.95 -5.47 -5.80
N ALA A 15 -0.95 -4.73 -4.69
CA ALA A 15 -2.18 -4.31 -4.01
C ALA A 15 -3.08 -3.47 -4.94
N ALA A 16 -2.53 -2.45 -5.60
CA ALA A 16 -3.28 -1.63 -6.56
C ALA A 16 -3.83 -2.47 -7.73
N ARG A 17 -3.10 -3.48 -8.21
CA ARG A 17 -3.62 -4.40 -9.23
C ARG A 17 -4.79 -5.24 -8.72
N ARG A 18 -4.72 -5.76 -7.50
CA ARG A 18 -5.81 -6.56 -6.90
C ARG A 18 -7.05 -5.69 -6.65
N LEU A 19 -6.86 -4.46 -6.17
CA LEU A 19 -7.94 -3.52 -5.88
C LEU A 19 -8.61 -2.99 -7.15
N GLU A 20 -7.83 -2.64 -8.20
CA GLU A 20 -8.38 -2.13 -9.47
C GLU A 20 -9.35 -3.11 -10.14
N ASN A 21 -9.10 -4.42 -10.03
CA ASN A 21 -9.98 -5.46 -10.60
C ASN A 21 -11.38 -5.50 -9.96
N GLY A 22 -11.60 -4.82 -8.83
CA GLY A 22 -12.87 -4.78 -8.11
C GLY A 22 -13.75 -3.56 -8.44
N ARG A 23 -13.21 -2.34 -8.28
CA ARG A 23 -14.07 -1.12 -8.26
C ARG A 23 -13.42 0.20 -8.68
N TRP A 24 -12.08 0.30 -8.71
CA TRP A 24 -11.38 1.59 -8.86
C TRP A 24 -10.58 1.68 -10.16
N PRO A 25 -11.21 2.09 -11.28
CA PRO A 25 -10.51 2.20 -12.56
C PRO A 25 -9.40 3.26 -12.49
N GLY A 26 -8.21 2.92 -13.01
CA GLY A 26 -7.07 3.83 -13.06
C GLY A 26 -6.24 3.88 -11.77
N LEU A 27 -6.57 3.05 -10.77
CA LEU A 27 -5.86 2.97 -9.50
C LEU A 27 -4.39 2.55 -9.68
N LYS A 28 -4.09 1.68 -10.65
CA LYS A 28 -2.69 1.33 -10.95
C LYS A 28 -1.87 2.56 -11.35
N VAL A 29 -2.43 3.39 -12.24
CA VAL A 29 -1.77 4.62 -12.73
C VAL A 29 -1.61 5.64 -11.61
N ALA A 30 -2.66 5.84 -10.79
CA ALA A 30 -2.60 6.74 -9.65
C ALA A 30 -1.57 6.28 -8.61
N THR A 31 -1.42 4.96 -8.41
CA THR A 31 -0.43 4.38 -7.47
C THR A 31 1.01 4.61 -7.95
N GLU A 32 1.30 4.43 -9.24
CA GLU A 32 2.63 4.76 -9.78
C GLU A 32 2.95 6.25 -9.59
N ALA A 33 2.00 7.14 -9.89
CA ALA A 33 2.19 8.58 -9.67
C ALA A 33 2.46 8.90 -8.18
N ALA A 34 1.76 8.25 -7.25
CA ALA A 34 2.00 8.42 -5.82
C ALA A 34 3.36 7.86 -5.36
N LEU A 35 3.83 6.75 -5.96
CA LEU A 35 5.16 6.19 -5.70
C LEU A 35 6.28 7.08 -6.25
N ASP A 36 6.05 7.77 -7.36
CA ASP A 36 6.99 8.75 -7.93
C ASP A 36 6.99 10.07 -7.13
N ASP A 37 5.84 10.48 -6.58
CA ASP A 37 5.73 11.61 -5.64
C ASP A 37 6.44 11.34 -4.32
N ARG A 38 6.34 10.11 -3.78
CA ARG A 38 7.11 9.67 -2.59
C ARG A 38 8.63 9.88 -2.75
N HIS A 39 9.13 9.86 -3.99
CA HIS A 39 10.54 10.09 -4.31
C HIS A 39 10.85 11.53 -4.77
N GLY A 40 9.87 12.44 -4.71
CA GLY A 40 10.03 13.86 -5.07
C GLY A 40 10.20 14.11 -6.57
N THR A 41 9.78 13.17 -7.43
CA THR A 41 10.10 13.18 -8.86
C THR A 41 9.02 13.74 -9.79
N THR A 42 7.81 14.07 -9.30
CA THR A 42 6.71 14.54 -10.17
C THR A 42 6.25 15.97 -9.86
N PRO A 43 6.06 16.82 -10.89
CA PRO A 43 5.37 18.09 -10.73
C PRO A 43 3.87 17.87 -10.52
N HIS A 44 3.32 18.51 -9.47
CA HIS A 44 1.90 18.53 -9.09
C HIS A 44 0.95 18.51 -10.30
N ARG A 45 0.29 17.37 -10.53
CA ARG A 45 -0.80 17.24 -11.52
C ARG A 45 -2.10 17.75 -10.89
N PRO A 46 -2.99 18.44 -11.64
CA PRO A 46 -4.21 19.03 -11.09
C PRO A 46 -5.08 18.00 -10.35
N ALA A 47 -5.31 18.25 -9.06
CA ALA A 47 -5.98 17.36 -8.11
C ALA A 47 -7.50 17.19 -8.35
N ASP A 48 -8.12 18.06 -9.15
CA ASP A 48 -9.57 18.10 -9.35
C ASP A 48 -10.16 16.95 -10.20
N GLN A 49 -9.33 16.10 -10.82
CA GLN A 49 -9.79 15.03 -11.71
C GLN A 49 -9.85 13.65 -11.04
N TYR A 50 -9.29 13.50 -9.83
CA TYR A 50 -9.04 12.20 -9.20
C TYR A 50 -9.20 12.23 -7.66
N VAL A 51 -10.17 12.99 -7.15
CA VAL A 51 -10.34 13.20 -5.70
C VAL A 51 -10.40 11.88 -4.92
N ASP A 52 -10.97 10.81 -5.51
CA ASP A 52 -11.05 9.49 -4.88
C ASP A 52 -9.84 8.59 -5.20
N GLY A 53 -9.37 8.59 -6.45
CA GLY A 53 -8.31 7.68 -6.92
C GLY A 53 -6.91 8.03 -6.40
N VAL A 54 -6.60 9.32 -6.27
CA VAL A 54 -5.30 9.79 -5.73
C VAL A 54 -5.24 9.58 -4.21
N SER A 55 -6.34 9.86 -3.51
CA SER A 55 -6.44 9.61 -2.06
C SER A 55 -6.27 8.12 -1.74
N LEU A 56 -6.87 7.24 -2.55
CA LEU A 56 -6.74 5.79 -2.41
C LEU A 56 -5.33 5.30 -2.76
N ALA A 57 -4.72 5.82 -3.83
CA ALA A 57 -3.34 5.51 -4.20
C ALA A 57 -2.34 5.93 -3.10
N ALA A 58 -2.49 7.13 -2.55
CA ALA A 58 -1.67 7.61 -1.45
C ALA A 58 -1.85 6.73 -0.19
N LEU A 59 -3.07 6.28 0.10
CA LEU A 59 -3.34 5.35 1.19
C LEU A 59 -2.64 4.01 0.98
N ILE A 60 -2.68 3.45 -0.24
CA ILE A 60 -2.00 2.18 -0.56
C ILE A 60 -0.49 2.31 -0.32
N VAL A 61 0.12 3.41 -0.78
CA VAL A 61 1.56 3.64 -0.60
C VAL A 61 1.91 3.80 0.88
N ALA A 62 1.17 4.61 1.63
CA ALA A 62 1.38 4.79 3.07
C ALA A 62 1.16 3.49 3.87
N ALA A 63 0.16 2.70 3.50
CA ALA A 63 -0.08 1.39 4.10
C ALA A 63 1.06 0.42 3.80
N ALA A 64 1.56 0.38 2.55
CA ALA A 64 2.67 -0.48 2.17
C ALA A 64 3.96 -0.12 2.91
N ASP A 65 4.23 1.18 3.08
CA ASP A 65 5.35 1.70 3.87
C ASP A 65 5.29 1.23 5.32
N LEU A 66 4.16 1.49 5.99
CA LEU A 66 3.99 1.14 7.39
C LEU A 66 3.98 -0.37 7.60
N ALA A 67 3.30 -1.13 6.74
CA ALA A 67 3.24 -2.57 6.82
C ALA A 67 4.62 -3.21 6.65
N TRP A 68 5.43 -2.69 5.73
CA TRP A 68 6.81 -3.14 5.54
C TRP A 68 7.67 -2.87 6.78
N ALA A 69 7.56 -1.68 7.38
CA ALA A 69 8.28 -1.34 8.61
C ALA A 69 7.91 -2.29 9.76
N VAL A 70 6.61 -2.52 9.98
CA VAL A 70 6.11 -3.44 11.01
C VAL A 70 6.57 -4.87 10.72
N TYR A 71 6.49 -5.33 9.48
CA TYR A 71 6.98 -6.66 9.10
C TYR A 71 8.48 -6.81 9.37
N ALA A 72 9.29 -5.82 8.99
CA ALA A 72 10.74 -5.86 9.20
C ALA A 72 11.12 -5.99 10.69
N GLU A 73 10.33 -5.41 11.58
CA GLU A 73 10.47 -5.56 13.03
C GLU A 73 10.00 -6.93 13.54
N LEU A 74 8.92 -7.47 12.96
CA LEU A 74 8.27 -8.71 13.39
C LEU A 74 8.86 -10.00 12.82
N ARG A 75 9.55 -9.95 11.67
CA ARG A 75 10.05 -11.14 10.96
C ARG A 75 10.97 -12.05 11.78
N THR A 76 11.50 -11.54 12.90
CA THR A 76 12.34 -12.31 13.84
C THR A 76 11.58 -12.89 15.03
N LYS A 77 10.26 -12.65 15.15
CA LYS A 77 9.55 -12.75 16.44
C LYS A 77 8.17 -13.44 16.43
N SER A 78 7.52 -13.79 15.30
CA SER A 78 6.12 -14.28 15.39
C SER A 78 5.59 -15.15 14.24
N SER A 79 4.65 -16.05 14.59
CA SER A 79 3.84 -16.90 13.70
C SER A 79 2.48 -16.30 13.31
N ASN A 80 2.16 -15.06 13.71
CA ASN A 80 0.89 -14.40 13.39
C ASN A 80 1.06 -12.96 12.82
N THR A 81 2.08 -12.80 11.97
CA THR A 81 2.55 -11.49 11.46
C THR A 81 1.47 -10.69 10.73
N THR A 82 0.60 -11.34 9.95
CA THR A 82 -0.45 -10.67 9.16
C THR A 82 -1.46 -9.93 10.04
N GLN A 83 -1.98 -10.56 11.10
CA GLN A 83 -2.98 -9.93 11.98
C GLN A 83 -2.39 -8.76 12.77
N VAL A 84 -1.12 -8.86 13.16
CA VAL A 84 -0.44 -7.76 13.85
C VAL A 84 -0.28 -6.56 12.91
N ILE A 85 0.12 -6.79 11.66
CA ILE A 85 0.20 -5.73 10.63
C ILE A 85 -1.17 -5.08 10.43
N ILE A 86 -2.25 -5.85 10.23
CA ILE A 86 -3.61 -5.32 10.04
C ILE A 86 -4.01 -4.41 11.21
N ASN A 87 -3.84 -4.88 12.45
CA ASN A 87 -4.20 -4.10 13.63
C ASN A 87 -3.38 -2.82 13.75
N HIS A 88 -2.09 -2.87 13.42
CA HIS A 88 -1.24 -1.70 13.45
C HIS A 88 -1.65 -0.67 12.38
N LEU A 89 -1.90 -1.12 11.16
CA LEU A 89 -2.40 -0.26 10.07
C LEU A 89 -3.74 0.39 10.42
N ARG A 90 -4.67 -0.35 11.04
CA ARG A 90 -5.98 0.19 11.47
C ARG A 90 -5.84 1.31 12.49
N VAL A 91 -4.85 1.24 13.39
CA VAL A 91 -4.61 2.23 14.44
C VAL A 91 -3.89 3.46 13.90
N GLU A 92 -2.82 3.26 13.12
CA GLU A 92 -1.91 4.33 12.70
C GLU A 92 -2.35 5.04 11.42
N LEU A 93 -3.02 4.35 10.49
CA LEU A 93 -3.44 5.00 9.26
C LEU A 93 -4.60 5.98 9.54
N PRO A 94 -4.53 7.22 9.02
CA PRO A 94 -5.64 8.15 9.13
C PRO A 94 -6.90 7.58 8.48
N HIS A 95 -8.08 7.98 8.96
CA HIS A 95 -9.35 7.69 8.32
C HIS A 95 -9.63 8.82 7.32
N PRO A 96 -9.41 8.63 6.01
CA PRO A 96 -9.64 9.68 5.04
C PRO A 96 -11.15 9.93 4.99
N ARG A 97 -11.60 11.17 5.17
CA ARG A 97 -13.03 11.52 5.15
C ARG A 97 -13.73 11.19 3.83
N VAL A 98 -12.94 11.01 2.77
CA VAL A 98 -13.37 10.78 1.39
C VAL A 98 -13.57 9.28 1.11
N LEU A 99 -12.99 8.39 1.93
CA LEU A 99 -13.09 6.93 1.76
C LEU A 99 -14.11 6.35 2.72
N GLU A 100 -14.95 5.42 2.21
CA GLU A 100 -15.80 4.63 3.08
C GLU A 100 -14.93 3.74 4.00
N PRO A 101 -15.33 3.52 5.27
CA PRO A 101 -14.57 2.67 6.18
C PRO A 101 -14.29 1.27 5.63
N GLY A 102 -15.23 0.70 4.86
CA GLY A 102 -15.08 -0.61 4.21
C GLY A 102 -13.98 -0.63 3.15
N ASP A 103 -13.84 0.44 2.36
CA ASP A 103 -12.80 0.55 1.33
C ASP A 103 -11.42 0.68 1.97
N ARG A 104 -11.31 1.44 3.07
CA ARG A 104 -10.05 1.54 3.85
C ARG A 104 -9.64 0.19 4.42
N ASP A 105 -10.58 -0.53 5.04
CA ASP A 105 -10.28 -1.85 5.63
C ASP A 105 -9.88 -2.86 4.57
N GLN A 106 -10.52 -2.83 3.40
CA GLN A 106 -10.12 -3.67 2.26
C GLN A 106 -8.70 -3.36 1.77
N VAL A 107 -8.29 -2.09 1.72
CA VAL A 107 -6.90 -1.71 1.37
C VAL A 107 -5.93 -2.29 2.41
N ILE A 108 -6.24 -2.12 3.70
CA ILE A 108 -5.40 -2.61 4.80
C ILE A 108 -5.20 -4.12 4.71
N GLU A 109 -6.28 -4.87 4.52
CA GLU A 109 -6.23 -6.33 4.41
C GLU A 109 -5.40 -6.78 3.21
N VAL A 110 -5.64 -6.21 2.03
CA VAL A 110 -4.89 -6.56 0.81
C VAL A 110 -3.41 -6.24 0.97
N VAL A 111 -3.05 -5.07 1.52
CA VAL A 111 -1.64 -4.69 1.70
C VAL A 111 -0.95 -5.60 2.70
N ALA A 112 -1.58 -5.91 3.84
CA ALA A 112 -1.01 -6.80 4.85
C ALA A 112 -0.76 -8.21 4.30
N GLU A 113 -1.69 -8.75 3.50
CA GLU A 113 -1.50 -10.02 2.78
C GLU A 113 -0.31 -9.98 1.83
N GLU A 114 -0.19 -8.92 1.03
CA GLU A 114 0.90 -8.82 0.04
C GLU A 114 2.28 -8.67 0.69
N VAL A 115 2.38 -7.98 1.83
CA VAL A 115 3.65 -7.84 2.56
C VAL A 115 4.19 -9.19 3.00
N VAL A 116 3.32 -10.04 3.57
CA VAL A 116 3.73 -11.37 4.02
C VAL A 116 4.02 -12.30 2.84
N ARG A 117 3.15 -12.30 1.82
CA ARG A 117 3.33 -13.15 0.63
C ARG A 117 4.59 -12.81 -0.16
N SER A 118 4.91 -11.52 -0.30
CA SER A 118 6.09 -11.07 -1.06
C SER A 118 7.40 -11.52 -0.40
N GLN A 119 7.37 -12.09 0.80
CA GLN A 119 8.55 -12.58 1.51
C GLN A 119 8.65 -14.10 1.44
N ASP A 120 7.53 -14.82 1.58
CA ASP A 120 7.48 -16.26 1.25
C ASP A 120 8.01 -16.54 -0.18
N GLN A 121 7.79 -15.62 -1.11
CA GLN A 121 8.22 -15.76 -2.51
C GLN A 121 9.69 -15.39 -2.77
N VAL A 122 10.38 -14.80 -1.79
CA VAL A 122 11.81 -14.42 -1.87
C VAL A 122 12.70 -15.43 -1.15
N ASP A 123 12.15 -16.18 -0.19
CA ASP A 123 12.85 -17.23 0.57
C ASP A 123 12.85 -18.63 -0.12
N ASP A 124 12.27 -18.75 -1.32
CA ASP A 124 12.22 -19.96 -2.18
C ASP A 124 13.22 -19.86 -3.36
#